data_AF-A0A8J2TDH7-F1
#
_entry.id   AF-A0A8J2TDH7-F1
#
_cell.length_a   1.000
_cell.length_b   1.000
_cell.length_c   1.000
_cell.angle_alpha   90.00
_cell.angle_beta   90.00
_cell.angle_gamma   90.00
#
_symmetry.space_group_name_H-M   'P 1'
#
loop_
_entity.id
_entity.type
_entity.pdbx_description
1 polymer ?
#
loop_
_entity_poly.entity_id
_entity_poly.type
_entity_poly.pdbx_seq_one_letter_code
_entity_poly.pdbx_strand_id
1 'polypeptide(L)' 'MNTQLINSLVNIINSLSLEERHLLDIELKKTSQPVQVQPLRMENEHFIGMWQDREDLKESNEWVRQLRRSEWMI' A
#
# COMPACT_ATOMS: atom_id res chain seq x y z
N MET A 1 -4.50 8.50 22.53
CA MET A 1 -3.26 8.72 21.75
C MET A 1 -2.20 9.23 22.71
N ASN A 2 -1.04 8.58 22.83
CA ASN A 2 -0.02 8.99 23.80
C ASN A 2 0.80 10.18 23.24
N THR A 3 0.32 11.39 23.51
CA THR A 3 0.94 12.65 23.04
C THR A 3 2.23 13.01 23.77
N GLN A 4 2.48 12.40 24.94
CA GLN A 4 3.69 12.67 25.72
C GLN A 4 4.95 12.18 25.01
N LEU A 5 4.86 11.02 24.36
CA LEU A 5 5.96 10.47 23.57
C LEU A 5 6.27 11.36 22.36
N ILE A 6 5.24 11.81 21.65
CA ILE A 6 5.39 12.69 20.47
C ILE A 6 6.04 14.02 20.89
N ASN A 7 5.57 14.62 21.99
CA ASN A 7 6.11 15.88 22.49
C ASN A 7 7.57 15.74 22.96
N SER A 8 7.91 14.62 23.61
CA SER A 8 9.29 14.32 24.02
C SER A 8 10.22 14.21 22.81
N LEU A 9 9.78 13.49 21.75
CA LEU A 9 10.54 13.36 20.51
C LEU A 9 10.75 14.71 19.80
N VAL A 10 9.72 15.55 19.74
CA VAL A 10 9.82 16.90 19.14
C VAL A 10 10.82 17.76 19.89
N ASN A 11 10.81 17.72 21.23
CA ASN A 11 11.76 18.48 22.04
C ASN A 11 13.21 18.01 21.81
N ILE A 12 13.43 16.70 21.71
CA ILE A 12 14.74 16.13 21.41
C ILE A 12 15.22 16.63 20.04
N ILE A 13 14.40 16.50 18.99
CA ILE A 13 14.74 16.95 17.63
C ILE A 13 15.08 18.45 17.59
N ASN A 14 14.32 19.27 18.31
CA ASN A 14 14.57 20.72 18.36
C ASN A 14 15.86 21.08 19.11
N SER A 15 16.34 20.23 20.03
CA SER A 15 17.58 20.44 20.77
C SER A 15 18.85 19.99 20.03
N LEU A 16 18.71 19.30 18.89
CA LEU A 16 19.84 18.83 18.10
C LEU A 16 20.57 19.98 17.40
N SER A 17 21.90 19.86 17.35
CA SER A 17 22.78 20.72 16.57
C SER A 17 22.59 20.53 15.06
N LEU A 18 23.12 21.46 14.26
CA LEU A 18 22.99 21.41 12.80
C LEU A 18 23.63 20.14 12.19
N GLU A 19 24.73 19.68 12.77
CA GLU A 19 25.44 18.47 12.33
C GLU A 19 24.64 17.20 12.65
N GLU A 20 24.05 17.11 13.84
CA GLU A 20 23.21 15.98 14.24
C GLU A 20 21.91 15.91 13.42
N ARG A 21 21.31 17.07 13.10
CA ARG A 21 20.16 17.14 12.18
C ARG A 21 20.52 16.64 10.79
N HIS A 22 21.69 17.01 10.29
CA HIS A 22 22.18 16.54 8.99
C HIS A 22 22.40 15.02 8.97
N LEU A 23 22.94 14.45 10.05
CA LEU A 23 23.08 12.99 10.19
C LEU A 23 21.71 12.28 10.24
N LEU A 24 20.73 12.84 10.94
CA LEU A 24 19.37 12.31 10.95
C LEU A 24 18.71 12.35 9.57
N ASP A 25 18.87 13.43 8.82
CA ASP A 25 18.34 13.54 7.46
C ASP A 25 18.96 12.50 6.51
N ILE A 26 20.25 12.23 6.66
CA ILE A 26 20.93 11.15 5.92
C ILE A 26 20.29 9.81 6.27
N GLU A 27 20.07 9.52 7.55
CA GLU A 27 19.55 8.23 8.00
C GLU A 27 18.08 8.03 7.61
N LEU A 28 17.26 9.09 7.72
CA LEU A 28 15.86 9.07 7.27
C LEU A 28 15.74 8.88 5.75
N LYS A 29 16.67 9.43 4.96
CA LYS A 29 16.71 9.18 3.51
C LYS A 29 17.10 7.74 3.17
N LYS A 30 17.93 7.08 3.98
CA LYS A 30 18.25 5.65 3.80
C LYS A 30 17.03 4.76 4.08
N THR A 31 16.26 5.08 5.12
CA THR A 31 15.06 4.30 5.49
C THR A 31 13.85 4.60 4.62
N SER A 32 13.77 5.80 4.04
CA SER A 32 12.70 6.21 3.11
C SER A 32 12.98 5.89 1.64
N GLN A 33 13.98 5.04 1.35
CA GLN A 33 14.10 4.51 0.00
C GLN A 33 12.76 3.87 -0.38
N PRO A 34 12.19 4.21 -1.56
CA PRO A 34 10.95 3.60 -1.97
C PRO A 34 11.19 2.09 -1.98
N VAL A 35 10.51 1.38 -1.07
CA VAL A 35 10.45 -0.07 -1.11
C VAL A 35 10.00 -0.37 -2.52
N GLN A 36 10.90 -0.90 -3.35
CA GLN A 36 10.53 -1.33 -4.69
C GLN A 36 9.50 -2.42 -4.46
N VAL A 37 8.23 -2.05 -4.66
CA VAL A 37 7.13 -3.00 -4.61
C VAL A 37 7.39 -3.92 -5.78
N GLN A 38 8.02 -5.06 -5.50
CA GLN A 38 8.24 -6.05 -6.53
C GLN A 38 6.87 -6.44 -7.05
N PRO A 39 6.63 -6.40 -8.36
CA PRO A 39 5.35 -6.84 -8.91
C PRO A 39 5.12 -8.27 -8.47
N LEU A 40 3.95 -8.52 -7.87
CA LEU A 40 3.50 -9.86 -7.52
C LEU A 40 3.53 -10.70 -8.80
N ARG A 41 4.35 -11.75 -8.81
CA ARG A 41 4.47 -12.68 -9.95
C ARG A 41 3.25 -13.59 -9.98
N MET A 42 2.17 -13.06 -10.53
CA MET A 42 0.89 -13.77 -10.64
C MET A 42 0.89 -14.78 -11.79
N GLU A 43 1.72 -14.59 -12.81
CA GLU A 43 1.71 -15.31 -14.10
C GLU A 43 1.67 -16.85 -14.02
N ASN A 44 2.22 -17.45 -12.96
CA ASN A 44 2.32 -18.91 -12.80
C ASN A 44 1.47 -19.44 -11.63
N GLU A 45 0.53 -18.64 -11.13
CA GLU A 45 -0.37 -19.06 -10.06
C GLU A 45 -1.47 -19.96 -10.60
N HIS A 46 -1.66 -21.13 -9.97
CA HIS A 46 -2.60 -22.18 -10.41
C HIS A 46 -4.05 -21.70 -10.50
N PHE A 47 -4.42 -20.64 -9.76
CA PHE A 47 -5.76 -20.11 -9.77
C PHE A 47 -6.06 -19.18 -10.97
N ILE A 48 -5.05 -18.75 -11.71
CA ILE A 48 -5.22 -17.89 -12.87
C ILE A 48 -5.70 -18.73 -14.06
N GLY A 49 -6.81 -18.32 -14.66
CA GLY A 49 -7.40 -19.04 -15.80
C GLY A 49 -8.28 -20.23 -15.42
N MET A 50 -8.41 -20.61 -14.13
CA MET A 50 -9.28 -21.73 -13.69
C MET A 50 -10.72 -21.66 -14.22
N TRP A 51 -11.20 -20.44 -14.48
CA TRP A 51 -12.58 -20.18 -14.91
C TRP A 51 -12.67 -19.77 -16.38
N GLN A 52 -11.56 -19.75 -17.11
CA GLN A 52 -11.49 -19.26 -18.50
C GLN A 52 -12.31 -20.13 -19.46
N ASP A 53 -12.28 -21.45 -19.27
CA ASP A 53 -12.95 -22.41 -20.17
C ASP A 53 -14.40 -22.71 -19.75
N ARG A 54 -14.89 -22.07 -18.68
CA ARG A 54 -16.26 -22.25 -18.20
C ARG A 54 -17.25 -21.45 -19.03
N GLU A 55 -18.01 -22.15 -19.87
CA GLU A 55 -19.03 -21.55 -20.74
C GLU A 55 -20.11 -20.79 -19.95
N ASP A 56 -20.47 -21.26 -18.76
CA ASP A 56 -21.46 -20.63 -17.90
C ASP A 56 -21.00 -19.27 -17.33
N LEU A 57 -19.69 -19.03 -17.30
CA LEU A 57 -19.08 -17.78 -16.82
C LEU A 57 -18.67 -16.84 -17.95
N LYS A 58 -18.98 -17.16 -19.20
CA LYS A 58 -18.62 -16.33 -20.37
C LYS A 58 -19.19 -14.91 -20.29
N GLU A 59 -20.43 -14.78 -19.82
CA GLU A 59 -21.13 -13.49 -19.65
C GLU A 59 -21.05 -12.95 -18.21
N SER A 60 -20.15 -13.50 -17.37
CA SER A 60 -20.00 -13.10 -15.96
C SER A 60 -19.74 -11.60 -15.78
N ASN A 61 -19.08 -10.96 -16.74
CA ASN A 61 -18.84 -9.52 -16.76
C ASN A 61 -20.15 -8.71 -16.74
N GLU A 62 -21.17 -9.12 -17.49
CA GLU A 62 -22.45 -8.41 -17.54
C GLU A 62 -23.23 -8.59 -16.22
N TRP A 63 -23.19 -9.79 -15.63
CA TRP A 63 -23.77 -10.04 -14.32
C TRP A 63 -23.14 -9.15 -13.23
N VAL A 64 -21.81 -9.08 -13.15
CA VAL A 64 -21.11 -8.22 -12.17
C VAL A 64 -21.44 -6.74 -12.38
N ARG A 65 -21.54 -6.30 -13.64
CA ARG A 65 -21.89 -4.91 -13.97
C ARG A 65 -23.31 -4.56 -13.54
N GLN A 66 -24.27 -5.45 -13.77
CA GLN A 66 -25.66 -5.27 -13.33
C GLN A 66 -25.74 -5.19 -11.81
N LEU A 67 -25.09 -6.13 -11.11
CA LEU A 67 -25.05 -6.15 -9.64
C LEU A 67 -24.45 -4.87 -9.06
N ARG A 68 -23.37 -4.36 -9.66
CA ARG A 68 -22.76 -3.09 -9.22
C ARG A 68 -23.74 -1.92 -9.37
N ARG A 69 -24.50 -1.88 -10.48
CA ARG A 69 -25.49 -0.83 -10.72
C ARG A 69 -26.66 -0.89 -9.75
N SER A 70 -27.11 -2.09 -9.38
CA SER A 70 -28.27 -2.24 -8.49
C SER A 70 -27.91 -2.05 -7.02
N GLU A 71 -26.76 -2.57 -6.56
CA GLU A 71 -26.48 -2.66 -5.13
C GLU A 71 -25.44 -1.67 -4.63
N TRP A 72 -24.49 -1.23 -5.48
CA TRP A 72 -23.26 -0.56 -5.01
C TRP A 72 -23.14 0.89 -5.47
N MET A 73 -23.92 1.33 -6.46
CA MET A 73 -24.05 2.76 -6.77
C MET A 73 -25.21 3.35 -5.95
N ILE A 74 -24.86 3.80 -4.74
CA ILE A 74 -25.64 4.75 -3.92
C ILE A 74 -25.13 6.15 -4.21
#